data_AF-A0A1I2XJP8-F1
#
_entry.id   AF-A0A1I2XJP8-F1
#
_cell.length_a   1.000
_cell.length_b   1.000
_cell.length_c   1.000
_cell.angle_alpha   90.00
_cell.angle_beta   90.00
_cell.angle_gamma   90.00
#
_symmetry.space_group_name_H-M   'P 1'
#
loop_
_entity.id
_entity.type
_entity.pdbx_description
1 polymer ?
#
loop_
_entity_poly.entity_id
_entity_poly.type
_entity_poly.pdbx_seq_one_letter_code
_entity_poly.pdbx_strand_id
1 'polypeptide(L)'
;MLHKLSYLNLFLAIVYGLIYLKSGTFNSVSGILMIIIFNWLALRSYQLDNYKWKLWHYSIGLWILYYLSTLFYGFINILGAVFEFDFMSNDTASYLTISFTFCLLVITQLFMYMYKNYKQLKYN
;
A
#
# COMPACT_ATOMS: atom_id res chain seq x y z
N MET A 1 -12.65 -3.37 -11.98
CA MET A 1 -11.96 -3.86 -10.77
C MET A 1 -10.98 -2.84 -10.21
N LEU A 2 -9.99 -2.39 -11.00
CA LEU A 2 -8.98 -1.38 -10.62
C LEU A 2 -9.58 -0.09 -10.02
N HIS A 3 -10.69 0.39 -10.59
CA HIS A 3 -11.44 1.54 -10.05
C HIS A 3 -11.92 1.31 -8.61
N LYS A 4 -12.68 0.22 -8.35
CA LYS A 4 -13.19 -0.14 -7.02
C LYS A 4 -12.05 -0.37 -6.02
N LEU A 5 -10.96 -0.99 -6.46
CA LEU A 5 -9.79 -1.27 -5.63
C LEU A 5 -9.04 0.01 -5.23
N SER A 6 -8.98 0.99 -6.12
CA SER A 6 -8.33 2.28 -5.83
C SER A 6 -9.12 3.10 -4.81
N TYR A 7 -10.46 3.11 -4.89
CA TYR A 7 -11.30 3.75 -3.87
C TYR A 7 -11.16 3.08 -2.50
N LEU A 8 -11.11 1.76 -2.48
CA LEU A 8 -10.93 0.99 -1.25
C LEU A 8 -9.55 1.25 -0.62
N ASN A 9 -8.49 1.30 -1.44
CA ASN A 9 -7.15 1.65 -0.99
C ASN A 9 -7.05 3.10 -0.49
N LEU A 10 -7.73 4.05 -1.15
CA LEU A 10 -7.78 5.44 -0.70
C LEU A 10 -8.46 5.53 0.67
N PHE A 11 -9.60 4.87 0.84
CA PHE A 11 -10.30 4.82 2.11
C PHE A 11 -9.44 4.21 3.21
N LEU A 12 -8.83 3.04 2.96
CA LEU A 12 -7.94 2.38 3.92
C LEU A 12 -6.70 3.20 4.25
N ALA A 13 -6.08 3.85 3.27
CA ALA A 13 -4.91 4.70 3.50
C ALA A 13 -5.26 5.91 4.37
N ILE A 14 -6.44 6.51 4.18
CA ILE A 14 -6.95 7.58 5.06
C ILE A 14 -7.17 7.06 6.47
N VAL A 15 -7.85 5.92 6.64
CA VAL A 15 -8.10 5.31 7.96
C VAL A 15 -6.79 4.96 8.67
N TYR A 16 -5.86 4.32 7.97
CA TYR A 16 -4.55 3.94 8.51
C TYR A 16 -3.72 5.18 8.88
N GLY A 17 -3.78 6.23 8.05
CA GLY A 17 -3.16 7.53 8.33
C GLY A 17 -3.72 8.21 9.58
N LEU A 18 -5.05 8.17 9.78
CA LEU A 18 -5.69 8.72 10.97
C LEU A 18 -5.30 7.95 12.25
N ILE A 19 -5.15 6.62 12.17
CA ILE A 19 -4.70 5.79 13.30
C ILE A 19 -3.23 6.09 13.66
N TYR A 20 -2.36 6.27 12.65
CA TYR A 20 -0.93 6.50 12.84
C TYR A 20 -0.53 7.95 13.12
N LEU A 21 -1.45 8.91 12.97
CA LEU A 21 -1.20 10.33 13.24
C LEU A 21 -0.74 10.58 14.69
N LYS A 22 -1.11 9.69 15.63
CA LYS A 22 -0.73 9.76 17.04
C LYS A 22 0.69 9.28 17.33
N SER A 23 1.27 8.42 16.50
CA SER A 23 2.65 7.92 16.64
C SER A 23 3.60 8.47 15.54
N GLY A 24 3.12 9.45 14.76
CA GLY A 24 3.54 9.81 13.41
C GLY A 24 5.04 9.91 13.15
N THR A 25 5.66 8.80 12.76
CA THR A 25 6.99 8.82 12.16
C THR A 25 6.90 9.33 10.72
N PHE A 26 7.90 10.11 10.30
CA PHE A 26 7.96 10.63 8.93
C PHE A 26 7.82 9.53 7.87
N ASN A 27 8.39 8.34 8.13
CA ASN A 27 8.30 7.20 7.23
C ASN A 27 6.85 6.70 7.07
N SER A 28 6.09 6.58 8.16
CA SER A 28 4.68 6.18 8.10
C SER A 28 3.83 7.20 7.34
N VAL A 29 4.00 8.50 7.62
CA VAL A 29 3.21 9.54 6.95
C VAL A 29 3.54 9.61 5.46
N SER A 30 4.82 9.63 5.10
CA SER A 30 5.25 9.68 3.70
C SER A 30 4.84 8.42 2.92
N GLY A 31 4.98 7.23 3.50
CA GLY A 31 4.56 5.97 2.89
C GLY A 31 3.08 5.94 2.56
N ILE A 32 2.22 6.33 3.52
CA ILE A 32 0.77 6.39 3.33
C ILE A 32 0.41 7.43 2.25
N LEU A 33 1.06 8.59 2.27
CA LEU A 33 0.83 9.65 1.29
C LEU A 33 1.19 9.19 -0.13
N MET A 34 2.31 8.49 -0.30
CA MET A 34 2.69 7.90 -1.58
C MET A 34 1.68 6.86 -2.08
N ILE A 35 1.15 6.02 -1.18
CA ILE A 35 0.07 5.07 -1.52
C ILE A 35 -1.18 5.82 -2.00
N ILE A 36 -1.57 6.91 -1.33
CA ILE A 36 -2.71 7.75 -1.72
C ILE A 36 -2.48 8.35 -3.11
N ILE A 37 -1.34 8.99 -3.34
CA ILE A 37 -1.00 9.59 -4.64
C ILE A 37 -1.03 8.53 -5.75
N PHE A 38 -0.44 7.36 -5.50
CA PHE A 38 -0.36 6.29 -6.49
C PHE A 38 -1.74 5.73 -6.86
N ASN A 39 -2.62 5.55 -5.87
CA ASN A 39 -4.00 5.14 -6.12
C ASN A 39 -4.80 6.21 -6.86
N TRP A 40 -4.58 7.49 -6.56
CA TRP A 40 -5.19 8.59 -7.30
C TRP A 40 -4.72 8.63 -8.76
N LEU A 41 -3.42 8.45 -9.02
CA LEU A 41 -2.87 8.34 -10.37
C LEU A 41 -3.49 7.16 -11.12
N ALA A 42 -3.63 6.00 -10.48
CA ALA A 42 -4.28 4.83 -11.07
C ALA A 42 -5.76 5.09 -11.44
N LEU A 43 -6.51 5.81 -10.60
CA LEU A 43 -7.89 6.24 -10.91
C LEU A 43 -7.94 7.20 -12.09
N ARG A 44 -7.06 8.20 -12.10
CA ARG A 44 -6.99 9.17 -13.19
C ARG A 44 -6.66 8.51 -14.52
N SER A 45 -5.70 7.57 -14.52
CA SER A 45 -5.38 6.74 -15.68
C SER A 45 -6.52 5.86 -16.13
N TYR A 46 -7.33 5.36 -15.21
CA TYR A 46 -8.55 4.63 -15.53
C TYR A 46 -9.61 5.52 -16.21
N GLN A 47 -9.83 6.73 -15.70
CA GLN A 47 -10.81 7.67 -16.26
C GLN A 47 -10.43 8.17 -17.66
N LEU A 48 -9.14 8.36 -17.91
CA LEU A 48 -8.61 8.82 -19.20
C LEU A 48 -8.30 7.66 -20.18
N ASP A 49 -8.54 6.41 -19.76
CA ASP A 49 -8.11 5.17 -20.44
C ASP A 49 -6.63 5.21 -20.90
N ASN A 50 -5.79 5.84 -20.09
CA ASN A 50 -4.36 6.05 -20.35
C ASN A 50 -3.52 5.67 -19.14
N TYR A 51 -2.97 4.46 -19.20
CA TYR A 51 -2.11 3.86 -18.19
C TYR A 51 -0.62 4.02 -18.49
N LYS A 52 -0.21 4.88 -19.44
CA LYS A 52 1.21 5.10 -19.73
C LYS A 52 1.91 5.73 -18.52
N TRP A 53 2.84 4.99 -17.94
CA TRP A 53 3.63 5.44 -16.81
C TRP A 53 4.71 6.43 -17.25
N LYS A 54 4.91 7.46 -16.43
CA LYS A 54 6.07 8.38 -16.48
C LYS A 54 7.11 7.97 -15.45
N LEU A 55 8.34 8.47 -15.57
CA LEU A 55 9.44 8.22 -14.62
C LEU A 55 9.02 8.32 -13.13
N TRP A 56 8.25 9.36 -12.78
CA TRP A 56 7.75 9.56 -11.41
C TRP A 56 6.89 8.41 -10.87
N HIS A 57 6.20 7.65 -11.72
CA HIS A 57 5.41 6.49 -11.28
C HIS A 57 6.30 5.38 -10.70
N TYR A 58 7.47 5.18 -11.30
CA TYR A 58 8.44 4.20 -10.84
C TYR A 58 9.07 4.64 -9.51
N SER A 59 9.40 5.92 -9.36
CA SER A 59 9.92 6.47 -8.10
C SER A 59 8.91 6.32 -6.95
N ILE A 60 7.63 6.64 -7.19
CA ILE A 60 6.57 6.46 -6.20
C ILE A 60 6.35 4.97 -5.89
N GLY A 61 6.32 4.11 -6.91
CA GLY A 61 6.18 2.66 -6.74
C GLY A 61 7.32 2.05 -5.92
N LEU A 62 8.56 2.47 -6.15
CA LEU A 62 9.73 2.05 -5.36
C LEU A 62 9.62 2.50 -3.90
N TRP A 63 9.18 3.74 -3.66
CA TRP A 63 8.97 4.23 -2.30
C TRP A 63 7.89 3.42 -1.56
N ILE A 64 6.80 3.08 -2.27
CA ILE A 64 5.74 2.23 -1.72
C ILE A 64 6.28 0.84 -1.37
N LEU A 65 7.09 0.22 -2.24
CA LEU A 65 7.73 -1.07 -1.96
C LEU A 65 8.68 -1.00 -0.77
N TYR A 66 9.48 0.06 -0.66
CA TYR A 66 10.32 0.32 0.51
C TYR A 66 9.46 0.41 1.79
N TYR A 67 8.41 1.23 1.77
CA TYR A 67 7.53 1.38 2.92
C TYR A 67 6.85 0.06 3.32
N LEU A 68 6.33 -0.69 2.35
CA LEU A 68 5.75 -2.02 2.59
C LEU A 68 6.77 -2.98 3.21
N SER A 69 8.02 -2.94 2.76
CA SER A 69 9.10 -3.75 3.33
C SER A 69 9.33 -3.41 4.80
N THR A 70 9.26 -2.12 5.18
CA THR A 70 9.35 -1.71 6.59
C THR A 70 8.16 -2.21 7.43
N LEU A 71 6.95 -2.25 6.86
CA LEU A 71 5.78 -2.84 7.52
C LEU A 71 5.91 -4.35 7.69
N PHE A 72 6.38 -5.07 6.67
CA PHE A 72 6.64 -6.51 6.77
C PHE A 72 7.74 -6.84 7.79
N TYR A 73 8.79 -6.03 7.86
CA TYR A 73 9.81 -6.18 8.88
C TYR A 73 9.24 -6.01 10.29
N GLY A 74 8.40 -4.98 10.50
CA GLY A 74 7.69 -4.79 11.77
C GLY A 74 6.77 -5.97 12.11
N PHE A 75 6.04 -6.49 11.13
CA PHE A 75 5.18 -7.66 11.27
C PHE A 75 5.96 -8.90 11.73
N ILE A 76 7.12 -9.18 11.11
CA ILE A 76 7.98 -10.32 11.48
C ILE A 76 8.50 -10.17 12.91
N ASN A 77 8.93 -8.97 13.31
CA ASN A 77 9.42 -8.73 14.67
C ASN A 77 8.32 -8.93 15.73
N ILE A 78 7.10 -8.45 15.44
CA ILE A 78 5.97 -8.66 16.35
C ILE A 78 5.63 -10.14 16.45
N LEU A 79 5.59 -10.87 15.32
CA LEU A 79 5.38 -12.32 15.34
C LEU A 79 6.47 -13.06 16.11
N GLY A 80 7.74 -12.69 15.91
CA GLY A 80 8.86 -13.27 16.66
C GLY A 80 8.67 -13.12 18.17
N ALA A 81 8.31 -11.92 18.63
CA ALA A 81 8.01 -11.67 20.04
C ALA A 81 6.77 -12.47 20.53
N VAL A 82 5.73 -12.59 19.70
CA VAL A 82 4.55 -13.41 20.05
C VAL A 82 4.93 -14.88 20.23
N PHE A 83 5.77 -15.44 19.36
CA PHE A 83 6.24 -16.82 19.48
C PHE A 83 7.18 -17.03 20.67
N GLU A 84 7.99 -16.03 21.02
CA GLU A 84 8.96 -16.13 22.13
C GLU A 84 8.27 -16.03 23.50
N PHE A 85 7.28 -15.14 23.64
CA PHE A 85 6.61 -14.87 24.92
C PHE A 85 5.23 -15.53 25.06
N ASP A 86 4.79 -16.27 24.03
CA ASP A 86 3.49 -16.98 23.94
C ASP A 86 2.28 -16.10 24.32
N PHE A 87 2.42 -14.79 24.11
CA PHE A 87 1.43 -13.78 24.49
C PHE A 87 1.00 -12.99 23.25
N MET A 88 -0.25 -13.18 22.86
CA MET A 88 -0.89 -12.41 21.79
C MET A 88 -2.20 -11.82 22.32
N SER A 89 -2.24 -10.50 22.48
CA SER A 89 -3.50 -9.83 22.77
C SER A 89 -4.39 -9.80 21.53
N ASN A 90 -5.72 -9.80 21.71
CA ASN A 90 -6.68 -9.66 20.60
C ASN A 90 -6.46 -8.38 19.79
N ASP A 91 -6.02 -7.30 20.45
CA ASP A 91 -5.71 -6.02 19.80
C ASP A 91 -4.47 -6.14 18.89
N THR A 92 -3.43 -6.83 19.35
CA THR A 92 -2.24 -7.12 18.55
C THR A 92 -2.57 -7.99 17.34
N ALA A 93 -3.42 -9.01 17.53
CA ALA A 93 -3.85 -9.91 16.45
C ALA A 93 -4.66 -9.18 15.38
N SER A 94 -5.64 -8.37 15.79
CA SER A 94 -6.46 -7.58 14.86
C SER A 94 -5.62 -6.53 14.13
N TYR A 95 -4.68 -5.88 14.82
CA TYR A 95 -3.72 -4.96 14.21
C TYR A 95 -2.87 -5.64 13.13
N LEU A 96 -2.24 -6.77 13.44
CA LEU A 96 -1.42 -7.53 12.49
C LEU A 96 -2.22 -7.96 11.26
N THR A 97 -3.46 -8.41 11.47
CA THR A 97 -4.35 -8.85 10.39
C THR A 97 -4.70 -7.70 9.45
N ILE A 98 -5.04 -6.53 10.01
CA ILE A 98 -5.37 -5.33 9.22
C ILE A 98 -4.14 -4.85 8.45
N SER A 99 -2.98 -4.75 9.10
CA SER A 99 -1.74 -4.31 8.46
C SER A 99 -1.30 -5.26 7.34
N PHE A 100 -1.39 -6.57 7.56
CA PHE A 100 -1.07 -7.57 6.53
C PHE A 100 -2.02 -7.49 5.34
N THR A 101 -3.33 -7.39 5.60
CA THR A 101 -4.36 -7.25 4.55
C THR A 101 -4.14 -5.96 3.74
N PHE A 102 -3.84 -4.85 4.42
CA PHE A 102 -3.51 -3.59 3.78
C PHE A 102 -2.28 -3.71 2.86
N CYS A 103 -1.21 -4.35 3.33
CA CYS A 103 0.00 -4.57 2.52
C CYS A 103 -0.31 -5.38 1.25
N LEU A 104 -1.07 -6.48 1.39
CA LEU A 104 -1.48 -7.29 0.25
C LEU A 104 -2.28 -6.48 -0.79
N LEU A 105 -3.24 -5.67 -0.34
CA LEU A 105 -4.05 -4.85 -1.23
C LEU A 105 -3.22 -3.82 -2.01
N VAL A 106 -2.26 -3.17 -1.35
CA VAL A 106 -1.36 -2.19 -1.98
C VAL A 106 -0.46 -2.87 -3.02
N ILE A 107 0.11 -4.04 -2.68
CA ILE A 107 0.93 -4.83 -3.61
C ILE A 107 0.11 -5.24 -4.84
N THR A 108 -1.10 -5.77 -4.61
CA THR A 108 -1.98 -6.21 -5.69
C THR A 108 -2.34 -5.07 -6.62
N GLN A 109 -2.63 -3.89 -6.07
CA GLN A 109 -2.90 -2.67 -6.84
C GLN A 109 -1.68 -2.26 -7.69
N LEU A 110 -0.47 -2.30 -7.11
CA LEU A 110 0.75 -1.94 -7.80
C LEU A 110 0.99 -2.86 -9.01
N PHE A 111 0.86 -4.18 -8.82
CA PHE A 111 0.96 -5.15 -9.90
C PHE A 111 -0.12 -4.97 -10.97
N MET A 112 -1.37 -4.75 -10.59
CA MET A 112 -2.46 -4.55 -11.55
C MET A 112 -2.24 -3.29 -12.40
N TYR A 113 -1.80 -2.19 -11.78
CA TYR A 113 -1.55 -0.95 -12.51
C TYR A 113 -0.34 -1.10 -13.46
N MET A 114 0.71 -1.79 -12.99
CA MET A 114 1.89 -2.11 -13.81
C MET A 114 1.53 -3.01 -15.01
N TYR A 115 0.71 -4.04 -14.79
CA TYR A 115 0.25 -4.94 -15.85
C TYR A 115 -0.53 -4.19 -16.93
N LYS A 116 -1.41 -3.26 -16.54
CA LYS A 116 -2.14 -2.43 -17.51
C LYS A 116 -1.22 -1.50 -18.31
N ASN A 117 -0.24 -0.87 -17.66
CA ASN A 117 0.78 -0.08 -18.34
C ASN A 117 1.55 -0.93 -19.37
N TYR A 118 2.02 -2.11 -18.97
CA TYR A 118 2.73 -3.02 -19.87
C TYR A 118 1.88 -3.45 -21.07
N LYS A 119 0.60 -3.80 -20.83
CA LYS A 119 -0.33 -4.13 -21.90
C LYS A 119 -0.47 -2.97 -22.88
N GLN A 120 -0.66 -1.74 -22.39
CA GLN A 120 -0.81 -0.58 -23.26
C GLN A 120 0.46 -0.25 -24.07
N LEU A 121 1.64 -0.49 -23.50
CA LEU A 121 2.92 -0.34 -24.22
C LEU A 121 3.12 -1.40 -25.31
N LYS A 122 2.55 -2.59 -25.16
CA LYS A 122 2.65 -3.66 -26.17
C LYS A 122 1.75 -3.43 -27.40
N TYR A 123 0.68 -2.66 -27.25
CA TYR A 123 -0.30 -2.36 -28.31
C TYR A 123 -0.16 -0.95 -28.91
N ASN A 124 0.85 -0.17 -28.49
CA ASN A 124 1.27 1.08 -29.14
C ASN A 124 2.62 0.86 -29.82
#